data_AF-A0A3C0A1B3-F1
#
_entry.id   AF-A0A3C0A1B3-F1
#
_cell.length_a   1.000
_cell.length_b   1.000
_cell.length_c   1.000
_cell.angle_alpha   90.00
_cell.angle_beta   90.00
_cell.angle_gamma   90.00
#
_symmetry.space_group_name_H-M   'P 1'
#
loop_
_entity.id
_entity.type
_entity.pdbx_description
1 polymer ?
#
loop_
_entity_poly.entity_id
_entity_poly.type
_entity_poly.pdbx_seq_one_letter_code
_entity_poly.pdbx_strand_id
1 'polypeptide(L)' 'MNRNEFDELMKRVARFQHLANAISWSNRTKWPGYIILGDDGRYWTCRPVDFERLIKAGYEAAPIV' A
#
# COMPACT_ATOMS: atom_id res chain seq x y z
N MET A 1 15.08 3.37 3.63
CA MET A 1 14.19 2.97 4.73
C MET A 1 14.89 1.85 5.47
N ASN A 2 15.08 1.98 6.78
CA ASN A 2 15.65 0.90 7.58
C ASN A 2 14.57 -0.12 7.97
N ARG A 3 14.99 -1.27 8.52
CA ARG A 3 14.07 -2.37 8.87
C ARG A 3 12.99 -1.97 9.87
N ASN A 4 13.34 -1.20 10.91
CA ASN A 4 12.38 -0.78 11.92
C ASN A 4 11.32 0.17 11.34
N GLU A 5 11.73 1.09 10.48
CA GLU A 5 10.80 1.99 9.78
C GLU A 5 9.83 1.22 8.89
N PHE A 6 10.33 0.18 8.21
CA PHE A 6 9.49 -0.68 7.39
C PHE A 6 8.49 -1.46 8.23
N ASP A 7 8.93 -2.10 9.32
CA ASP A 7 8.05 -2.86 10.21
C ASP A 7 6.93 -1.98 10.80
N GLU A 8 7.26 -0.75 11.20
CA GLU A 8 6.27 0.23 11.68
C GLU A 8 5.32 0.73 10.57
N LEU A 9 5.80 0.84 9.33
CA LEU A 9 4.96 1.16 8.18
C LEU A 9 3.98 0.02 7.91
N MET A 10 4.46 -1.23 7.92
CA MET A 10 3.65 -2.40 7.59
C MET A 10 2.51 -2.67 8.57
N LYS A 11 2.61 -2.19 9.82
CA LYS A 11 1.49 -2.21 10.79
C LYS A 11 0.30 -1.34 10.38
N ARG A 12 0.52 -0.33 9.54
CA ARG A 12 -0.49 0.65 9.10
C ARG A 12 -1.07 0.32 7.72
N VAL A 13 -0.50 -0.66 7.03
CA VAL A 13 -0.93 -1.10 5.71
C VAL A 13 -2.03 -2.13 5.84
N ALA A 14 -3.17 -1.89 5.18
CA ALA A 14 -4.15 -2.94 4.98
C ALA A 14 -3.81 -3.74 3.71
N ARG A 15 -3.96 -5.06 3.78
CA ARG A 15 -3.54 -5.99 2.72
C ARG A 15 -4.74 -6.76 2.18
N PHE A 16 -4.80 -6.90 0.86
CA PHE A 16 -5.91 -7.54 0.16
C PHE A 16 -5.39 -8.51 -0.90
N GLN A 17 -6.07 -9.65 -1.06
CA GLN A 17 -5.73 -10.61 -2.12
C GLN A 17 -6.13 -10.12 -3.52
N HIS A 18 -7.18 -9.29 -3.61
CA HIS A 18 -7.73 -8.82 -4.88
C HIS A 18 -7.67 -7.30 -4.95
N LEU A 19 -7.24 -6.78 -6.11
CA LEU A 19 -7.16 -5.34 -6.36
C LEU A 19 -8.51 -4.65 -6.17
N ALA A 20 -9.60 -5.28 -6.63
CA ALA A 20 -10.96 -4.76 -6.47
C ALA A 20 -11.34 -4.49 -5.00
N ASN A 21 -10.86 -5.33 -4.08
CA ASN A 21 -11.12 -5.15 -2.64
C ASN A 21 -10.29 -3.98 -2.08
N ALA A 22 -9.03 -3.86 -2.50
CA ALA A 22 -8.18 -2.73 -2.12
C ALA A 22 -8.74 -1.39 -2.63
N ILE A 23 -9.21 -1.34 -3.88
CA ILE A 23 -9.87 -0.17 -4.47
C ILE A 23 -11.17 0.15 -3.71
N SER A 24 -12.04 -0.85 -3.51
CA SER A 24 -13.30 -0.66 -2.78
C SER A 24 -13.08 -0.15 -1.36
N TRP A 25 -12.06 -0.68 -0.67
CA TRP A 25 -11.68 -0.21 0.66
C TRP A 25 -11.17 1.22 0.60
N SER A 26 -10.21 1.53 -0.27
CA SER A 26 -9.62 2.87 -0.43
C SER A 26 -10.70 3.93 -0.67
N ASN A 27 -11.61 3.67 -1.61
CA ASN A 27 -12.72 4.57 -1.98
C ASN A 27 -13.72 4.82 -0.85
N ARG A 28 -13.83 3.91 0.12
CA ARG A 28 -14.72 4.05 1.28
C ARG A 28 -14.04 4.74 2.47
N THR A 29 -12.72 4.82 2.46
CA THR A 29 -12.00 5.44 3.57
C THR A 29 -11.96 6.95 3.44
N LYS A 30 -11.83 7.64 4.58
CA LYS A 30 -11.70 9.10 4.62
C LYS A 30 -10.37 9.61 4.05
N TRP A 31 -9.40 8.72 3.82
CA TRP A 31 -8.04 9.06 3.44
C TRP A 31 -7.75 8.61 2.01
N PRO A 32 -7.09 9.41 1.18
CA PRO A 32 -6.66 8.96 -0.14
C PRO A 32 -5.68 7.79 0.02
N GLY A 33 -6.16 6.58 -0.26
CA GLY A 33 -5.37 5.35 -0.17
C GLY A 33 -4.72 5.03 -1.50
N TYR A 34 -3.40 4.97 -1.52
CA TYR A 34 -2.62 4.47 -2.65
C TYR A 34 -2.44 2.97 -2.53
N ILE A 35 -2.34 2.29 -3.67
CA ILE A 35 -2.26 0.83 -3.70
C ILE A 35 -0.90 0.42 -4.28
N ILE A 36 -0.18 -0.41 -3.54
CA ILE A 36 1.14 -0.96 -3.88
C ILE A 36 1.01 -2.47 -4.16
N LEU A 37 1.81 -2.99 -5.08
CA LEU A 37 2.04 -4.42 -5.26
C LEU A 37 3.03 -4.89 -4.20
N GLY A 38 2.54 -5.68 -3.24
CA GLY A 38 3.35 -6.27 -2.18
C GLY A 38 4.24 -7.40 -2.68
N ASP A 39 5.35 -7.62 -2.00
CA ASP A 39 6.26 -8.76 -2.20
C ASP A 39 5.61 -10.10 -1.78
N ASP A 40 4.57 -10.04 -0.94
CA ASP A 40 3.75 -11.16 -0.50
C ASP A 40 2.63 -11.54 -1.49
N GLY A 41 2.63 -10.95 -2.70
CA GLY A 41 1.61 -11.17 -3.73
C GLY A 41 0.26 -10.56 -3.38
N ARG A 42 0.19 -9.65 -2.41
CA ARG A 42 -1.04 -8.93 -2.00
C ARG A 42 -0.98 -7.47 -2.41
N TYR A 43 -2.15 -6.86 -2.48
CA TYR A 43 -2.31 -5.43 -2.69
C TYR A 43 -2.31 -4.70 -1.35
N TRP A 44 -1.43 -3.72 -1.21
CA TRP A 44 -1.21 -2.96 0.01
C TRP A 44 -1.80 -1.56 -0.12
N THR A 45 -2.80 -1.23 0.69
CA THR A 45 -3.32 0.14 0.75
C THR A 45 -2.53 0.93 1.78
N CYS A 46 -1.99 2.08 1.39
CA CYS A 46 -1.16 2.93 2.23
C CYS A 46 -1.48 4.42 2.04
N ARG A 47 -1.00 5.26 2.95
CA ARG A 47 -1.15 6.71 2.87
C ARG A 47 -0.17 7.29 1.84
N PRO A 48 -0.41 8.49 1.30
CA PRO A 48 0.45 9.08 0.28
C PRO A 48 1.93 9.20 0.71
N VAL A 49 2.17 9.57 1.97
CA VAL A 49 3.54 9.67 2.54
C VAL A 49 4.25 8.31 2.62
N ASP A 50 3.50 7.24 2.86
CA ASP A 50 4.04 5.89 2.96
C ASP A 50 4.23 5.29 1.55
N PHE A 51 3.35 5.64 0.60
CA PHE A 51 3.46 5.31 -0.82
C PHE A 51 4.78 5.81 -1.41
N GLU A 52 5.11 7.10 -1.26
CA GLU A 52 6.38 7.65 -1.77
C GLU A 52 7.61 6.93 -1.21
N ARG A 53 7.56 6.52 0.07
CA ARG A 53 8.65 5.77 0.71
C ARG A 53 8.79 4.37 0.13
N LEU A 54 7.66 3.71 -0.14
CA LEU A 54 7.62 2.38 -0.74
C LEU A 54 8.11 2.41 -2.19
N ILE A 55 7.68 3.39 -2.99
CA ILE A 55 8.20 3.59 -4.35
C ILE A 55 9.72 3.80 -4.34
N LYS A 56 10.25 4.67 -3.46
CA LYS A 56 11.69 4.86 -3.30
C LYS A 56 12.44 3.60 -2.83
N ALA A 57 11.73 2.69 -2.16
CA ALA A 57 12.26 1.40 -1.75
C ALA A 57 12.19 0.33 -2.84
N GLY A 58 11.68 0.66 -4.04
CA GLY A 58 11.60 -0.23 -5.19
C GLY A 58 10.29 -1.00 -5.33
N TYR A 59 9.28 -0.70 -4.51
CA TYR A 59 7.95 -1.26 -4.71
C TYR A 59 7.22 -0.56 -5.87
N GLU A 60 6.26 -1.26 -6.46
CA GLU A 60 5.51 -0.78 -7.60
C GLU A 60 4.10 -0.37 -7.21
N ALA A 61 3.59 0.68 -7.88
CA ALA A 61 2.19 1.03 -7.79
C ALA A 61 1.33 -0.04 -8.46
N ALA A 62 0.20 -0.39 -7.84
CA ALA A 62 -0.77 -1.24 -8.52
C ALA A 62 -1.39 -0.48 -9.70
N PRO A 63 -1.62 -1.13 -10.85
CA PRO A 63 -2.30 -0.50 -11.98
C PRO A 63 -3.75 -0.24 -11.60
N ILE A 64 -4.09 1.01 -11.29
CA ILE A 64 -5.47 1.43 -11.09
C ILE A 64 -6.03 1.75 -12.48
N VAL A 65 -6.75 0.80 -13.07
CA VAL A 65 -7.49 0.94 -14.33
C VAL A 65 -8.87 1.50 -14.09
#